data_AF-A0A0S8BZ82-F1
#
_entry.id   AF-A0A0S8BZ82-F1
#
_cell.length_a   1.000
_cell.length_b   1.000
_cell.length_c   1.000
_cell.angle_alpha   90.00
_cell.angle_beta   90.00
_cell.angle_gamma   90.00
#
_symmetry.space_group_name_H-M   'P 1'
#
loop_
_entity.id
_entity.type
_entity.pdbx_description
1 polymer ?
#
loop_
_entity_poly.entity_id
_entity_poly.type
_entity_poly.pdbx_seq_one_letter_code
_entity_poly.pdbx_strand_id
1 'polypeptide(L)'
;MRVLLAVIACVAIGCAGRSSNAPASEFRASDAALFDDAVDLVESPVIIDDAKGAFEHRVGRADLIAVIRVESLSSDLVRRRSAYRLAVRIDERLKGGHAGDLVLRVEDQQPGYRTVQLNEDRLLRDPFIAFVKWEPRTGSLEAPVSHWHLSPASQAAREQVQRLLREPVRNARTEAPTGER
;
A
#
# COMPACT_ATOMS: atom_id res chain seq x y z
N MET A 1 0.35 -37.37 54.49
CA MET A 1 -0.64 -37.58 53.42
C MET A 1 -1.04 -36.22 52.88
N ARG A 2 -1.02 -36.04 51.56
CA ARG A 2 -1.45 -34.85 50.77
C ARG A 2 -0.45 -33.70 50.64
N VAL A 3 0.31 -33.72 49.55
CA VAL A 3 0.90 -32.53 48.90
C VAL A 3 0.20 -32.40 47.55
N LEU A 4 -0.59 -31.33 47.38
CA LEU A 4 -1.25 -30.97 46.12
C LEU A 4 -0.28 -30.12 45.29
N LEU A 5 0.18 -30.65 44.15
CA LEU A 5 0.92 -29.90 43.13
C LEU A 5 -0.05 -29.57 42.00
N ALA A 6 -0.51 -28.32 41.96
CA ALA A 6 -1.29 -27.78 40.85
C ALA A 6 -0.33 -27.23 39.78
N VAL A 7 -0.23 -27.92 38.65
CA VAL A 7 0.52 -27.47 37.47
C VAL A 7 -0.41 -26.61 36.63
N ILE A 8 -0.21 -25.29 36.67
CA ILE A 8 -0.91 -24.33 35.80
C ILE A 8 -0.17 -24.32 34.46
N ALA A 9 -0.73 -25.01 33.47
CA ALA A 9 -0.29 -24.94 32.08
C ALA A 9 -0.81 -23.64 31.46
N CYS A 10 0.02 -22.59 31.48
CA CYS A 10 -0.20 -21.40 30.66
C CYS A 10 0.02 -21.76 29.18
N VAL A 11 -1.06 -22.16 28.50
CA VAL A 11 -1.09 -22.21 27.03
C VAL A 11 -1.08 -20.76 26.54
N ALA A 12 0.11 -20.23 26.30
CA ALA A 12 0.30 -18.98 25.59
C ALA A 12 -0.14 -19.18 24.14
N ILE A 13 -1.42 -18.91 23.87
CA ILE A 13 -1.92 -18.66 22.52
C ILE A 13 -1.35 -17.30 22.10
N GLY A 14 -0.06 -17.30 21.76
CA GLY A 14 0.53 -16.21 21.01
C GLY A 14 -0.07 -16.26 19.62
N CYS A 15 -1.00 -15.34 19.34
CA CYS A 15 -1.35 -15.00 17.97
C CYS A 15 -0.07 -14.49 17.28
N ALA A 16 0.72 -15.41 16.74
CA ALA A 16 1.77 -15.08 15.80
C ALA A 16 1.06 -14.50 14.57
N GLY A 17 0.94 -13.18 14.53
CA GLY A 17 0.40 -12.43 13.40
C GLY A 17 1.21 -12.79 12.17
N ARG A 18 0.68 -13.71 11.37
CA ARG A 18 1.31 -14.14 10.12
C ARG A 18 1.23 -12.96 9.17
N SER A 19 2.36 -12.33 8.85
CA SER A 19 2.44 -11.39 7.74
C SER A 19 2.02 -12.14 6.48
N SER A 20 0.95 -11.69 5.85
CA SER A 20 0.42 -12.25 4.62
C SER A 20 0.30 -11.13 3.61
N ASN A 21 0.66 -11.40 2.36
CA ASN A 21 0.46 -10.49 1.23
C ASN A 21 -0.97 -10.62 0.68
N ALA A 22 -1.91 -11.02 1.53
CA ALA A 22 -3.30 -11.17 1.15
C ALA A 22 -3.93 -9.78 0.95
N PRO A 23 -4.68 -9.57 -0.15
CA PRO A 23 -5.49 -8.38 -0.31
C PRO A 23 -6.38 -8.18 0.93
N ALA A 24 -6.35 -6.99 1.53
CA ALA A 24 -7.23 -6.66 2.65
C ALA A 24 -8.67 -6.39 2.16
N SER A 25 -8.82 -6.03 0.89
CA SER A 25 -10.11 -5.92 0.20
C SER A 25 -9.99 -6.24 -1.29
N GLU A 26 -11.11 -6.56 -1.94
CA GLU A 26 -11.17 -6.80 -3.39
C GLU A 26 -10.68 -5.57 -4.19
N PHE A 27 -9.93 -5.84 -5.26
CA PHE A 27 -9.51 -4.85 -6.26
C PHE A 27 -10.69 -4.47 -7.15
N ARG A 28 -11.01 -3.18 -7.24
CA ARG A 28 -12.12 -2.64 -8.02
C ARG A 28 -11.60 -1.82 -9.19
N ALA A 29 -12.40 -1.66 -10.24
CA ALA A 29 -12.06 -0.79 -11.37
C ALA A 29 -11.73 0.66 -10.94
N SER A 30 -12.37 1.17 -9.88
CA SER A 30 -12.09 2.49 -9.30
C SER A 30 -10.70 2.59 -8.65
N ASP A 31 -10.11 1.46 -8.25
CA ASP A 31 -8.78 1.43 -7.62
C ASP A 31 -7.67 1.69 -8.66
N ALA A 32 -7.88 1.35 -9.94
CA ALA A 32 -6.86 1.51 -10.98
C ALA A 32 -6.41 2.98 -11.18
N ALA A 33 -7.28 3.96 -10.93
CA ALA A 33 -6.91 5.38 -10.99
C ALA A 33 -6.23 5.88 -9.70
N LEU A 34 -6.36 5.15 -8.59
CA LEU A 34 -5.74 5.47 -7.31
C LEU A 34 -4.34 4.86 -7.20
N PHE A 35 -4.14 3.68 -7.79
CA PHE A 35 -2.90 2.90 -7.78
C PHE A 35 -2.44 2.73 -9.23
N ASP A 36 -1.93 3.81 -9.81
CA ASP A 36 -1.62 3.97 -11.23
C ASP A 36 -0.14 3.71 -11.58
N ASP A 37 0.59 3.12 -10.64
CA ASP A 37 2.01 2.82 -10.67
C ASP A 37 2.89 4.07 -10.88
N ALA A 38 2.40 5.21 -10.39
CA ALA A 38 3.01 6.53 -10.58
C ALA A 38 3.69 7.08 -9.32
N VAL A 39 4.48 8.13 -9.54
CA VAL A 39 5.23 8.86 -8.52
C VAL A 39 4.78 10.32 -8.53
N ASP A 40 4.29 10.82 -7.40
CA ASP A 40 4.03 12.24 -7.21
C ASP A 40 5.36 13.00 -7.12
N LEU A 41 5.44 14.11 -7.86
CA LEU A 41 6.68 14.88 -7.99
C LEU A 41 6.72 16.14 -7.12
N VAL A 42 5.60 16.50 -6.49
CA VAL A 42 5.49 17.73 -5.72
C VAL A 42 6.00 17.48 -4.30
N GLU A 43 7.16 18.07 -3.93
CA GLU A 43 7.78 17.93 -2.59
C GLU A 43 6.89 18.41 -1.45
N SER A 44 6.18 19.50 -1.70
CA SER A 44 5.14 20.02 -0.84
C SER A 44 3.86 20.02 -1.66
N PRO A 45 3.14 18.89 -1.73
CA PRO A 45 1.71 19.02 -1.83
C PRO A 45 1.37 19.61 -0.47
N VAL A 46 1.36 20.95 -0.36
CA VAL A 46 0.39 21.54 0.55
C VAL A 46 -0.88 20.76 0.27
N ILE A 47 -1.54 20.37 1.35
CA ILE A 47 -2.87 19.77 1.40
C ILE A 47 -3.84 20.77 0.75
N ILE A 48 -3.59 21.11 -0.52
CA ILE A 48 -4.44 21.81 -1.45
C ILE A 48 -5.26 20.65 -1.93
N ASP A 49 -6.26 20.33 -1.11
CA ASP A 49 -7.58 19.93 -1.59
C ASP A 49 -7.42 19.16 -2.89
N ASP A 50 -6.87 17.94 -2.78
CA ASP A 50 -6.65 17.11 -3.94
C ASP A 50 -8.03 17.03 -4.57
N ALA A 51 -8.21 17.58 -5.77
CA ALA A 51 -9.51 18.12 -6.20
C ALA A 51 -10.67 17.10 -6.24
N LYS A 52 -10.45 15.85 -5.83
CA LYS A 52 -11.36 14.71 -5.73
C LYS A 52 -11.10 13.75 -4.55
N GLY A 53 -10.29 14.07 -3.53
CA GLY A 53 -10.06 13.17 -2.38
C GLY A 53 -9.29 11.87 -2.68
N ALA A 54 -8.54 11.83 -3.79
CA ALA A 54 -7.71 10.70 -4.20
C ALA A 54 -6.71 10.23 -3.10
N PHE A 55 -6.07 11.13 -2.37
CA PHE A 55 -5.15 10.78 -1.28
C PHE A 55 -5.89 10.06 -0.15
N GLU A 56 -7.04 10.59 0.25
CA GLU A 56 -7.90 9.97 1.25
C GLU A 56 -8.38 8.59 0.78
N HIS A 57 -8.81 8.49 -0.48
CA HIS A 57 -9.22 7.23 -1.08
C HIS A 57 -8.08 6.21 -1.15
N ARG A 58 -6.84 6.62 -1.46
CA ARG A 58 -5.66 5.76 -1.41
C ARG A 58 -5.43 5.24 0.01
N VAL A 59 -5.47 6.11 1.03
CA VAL A 59 -5.32 5.69 2.44
C VAL A 59 -6.39 4.66 2.82
N GLY A 60 -7.64 4.91 2.45
CA GLY A 60 -8.76 4.01 2.74
C GLY A 60 -8.64 2.65 2.04
N ARG A 61 -8.27 2.65 0.76
CA ARG A 61 -8.31 1.46 -0.11
C ARG A 61 -7.02 0.62 -0.12
N ALA A 62 -5.88 1.22 0.21
CA ALA A 62 -4.59 0.54 0.18
C ALA A 62 -4.58 -0.68 1.11
N ASP A 63 -3.98 -1.77 0.66
CA ASP A 63 -3.75 -2.96 1.50
C ASP A 63 -2.48 -2.80 2.35
N LEU A 64 -1.51 -2.04 1.83
CA LEU A 64 -0.27 -1.67 2.53
C LEU A 64 -0.02 -0.17 2.36
N ILE A 65 0.34 0.49 3.47
CA ILE A 65 0.91 1.84 3.47
C ILE A 65 2.21 1.81 4.25
N ALA A 66 3.30 2.27 3.63
CA ALA A 66 4.63 2.23 4.24
C ALA A 66 5.49 3.39 3.79
N VAL A 67 6.36 3.87 4.67
CA VAL A 67 7.50 4.70 4.28
C VAL A 67 8.58 3.77 3.74
N ILE A 68 9.06 4.07 2.55
CA ILE A 68 10.01 3.26 1.80
C ILE A 68 11.18 4.09 1.28
N ARG A 69 12.26 3.39 0.95
CA ARG A 69 13.32 3.87 0.05
C ARG A 69 13.53 2.87 -1.07
N VAL A 70 13.74 3.37 -2.28
CA VAL A 70 14.13 2.51 -3.41
C VAL A 70 15.62 2.23 -3.27
N GLU A 71 15.99 0.95 -3.17
CA GLU A 71 17.38 0.53 -3.05
C GLU A 71 18.02 0.32 -4.42
N SER A 72 17.22 -0.17 -5.37
CA SER A 72 17.67 -0.35 -6.75
C SER A 72 16.52 -0.16 -7.72
N LEU A 73 16.84 0.46 -8.84
CA LEU A 73 15.96 0.59 -10.00
C LEU A 73 16.61 -0.17 -11.16
N SER A 74 15.91 -1.14 -11.74
CA SER A 74 16.34 -1.81 -12.96
C SER A 74 15.29 -1.68 -14.04
N SER A 75 15.72 -1.55 -15.29
CA SER A 75 14.85 -1.64 -16.46
C SER A 75 15.06 -2.98 -17.15
N ASP A 76 13.98 -3.73 -17.31
CA ASP A 76 13.98 -5.01 -18.01
C ASP A 76 13.34 -4.82 -19.39
N LEU A 77 14.01 -5.31 -20.44
CA LEU A 77 13.42 -5.42 -21.77
C LEU A 77 12.87 -6.84 -21.97
N VAL A 78 11.57 -7.02 -21.74
CA VAL A 78 10.89 -8.31 -21.89
C VAL A 78 10.02 -8.29 -23.13
N ARG A 79 10.33 -9.12 -24.13
CA ARG A 79 9.53 -9.26 -25.36
C ARG A 79 9.25 -7.93 -26.06
N ARG A 80 10.26 -7.04 -26.12
CA ARG A 80 10.19 -5.67 -26.69
C ARG A 80 9.33 -4.68 -25.89
N ARG A 81 8.94 -5.03 -24.68
CA ARG A 81 8.33 -4.10 -23.73
C ARG A 81 9.32 -3.78 -22.63
N SER A 82 9.43 -2.51 -22.30
CA SER A 82 10.25 -2.05 -21.20
C SER A 82 9.43 -2.05 -19.91
N ALA A 83 10.03 -2.49 -18.82
CA ALA A 83 9.43 -2.39 -17.50
C ALA A 83 10.49 -1.94 -16.49
N TYR A 84 10.10 -1.07 -15.56
CA TYR A 84 10.91 -0.79 -14.39
C TYR A 84 10.56 -1.74 -13.27
N ARG A 85 11.59 -2.15 -12.53
CA ARG A 85 11.50 -2.91 -11.29
C ARG A 85 12.22 -2.12 -10.20
N LEU A 86 11.49 -1.77 -9.15
CA LEU A 86 11.96 -1.03 -8.00
C LEU A 86 12.06 -2.00 -6.83
N ALA A 87 13.27 -2.37 -6.42
CA ALA A 87 13.49 -3.07 -5.16
C ALA A 87 13.49 -2.06 -4.02
N VAL A 88 12.72 -2.33 -2.99
CA VAL A 88 12.28 -1.31 -2.05
C VAL A 88 12.47 -1.81 -0.61
N ARG A 89 13.10 -0.99 0.22
CA ARG A 89 13.21 -1.20 1.66
C ARG A 89 12.12 -0.45 2.38
N ILE A 90 11.41 -1.15 3.26
CA ILE A 90 10.41 -0.56 4.15
C ILE A 90 11.12 0.01 5.38
N ASP A 91 11.11 1.33 5.52
CA ASP A 91 11.62 2.05 6.70
C ASP A 91 10.60 2.00 7.85
N GLU A 92 9.32 2.22 7.54
CA GLU A 92 8.23 2.29 8.52
C GLU A 92 6.94 1.75 7.92
N ARG A 93 6.20 0.93 8.66
CA ARG A 93 4.87 0.45 8.24
C ARG A 93 3.79 1.28 8.92
N LEU A 94 2.88 1.85 8.13
CA LEU A 94 1.76 2.67 8.60
C LEU A 94 0.43 1.89 8.59
N LYS A 95 0.23 1.00 7.61
CA LYS A 95 -0.97 0.16 7.47
C LYS A 95 -0.61 -1.17 6.83
N GLY A 96 -1.26 -2.24 7.27
CA GLY A 96 -1.15 -3.56 6.62
C GLY A 96 0.16 -4.28 6.92
N GLY A 97 0.30 -5.47 6.33
CA GLY A 97 1.49 -6.30 6.44
C GLY A 97 2.01 -6.71 5.06
N HIS A 98 3.30 -6.99 4.99
CA HIS A 98 3.95 -7.60 3.83
C HIS A 98 5.02 -8.57 4.32
N ALA A 99 5.06 -9.75 3.71
CA ALA A 99 6.05 -10.79 3.93
C ALA A 99 7.10 -10.76 2.82
N GLY A 100 8.37 -10.74 3.21
CA GLY A 100 9.52 -10.72 2.30
C GLY A 100 9.81 -9.33 1.73
N ASP A 101 10.55 -9.32 0.62
CA ASP A 101 10.97 -8.10 -0.06
C ASP A 101 9.81 -7.49 -0.85
N LEU A 102 9.70 -6.17 -0.83
CA LEU A 102 8.72 -5.45 -1.64
C LEU A 102 9.37 -5.02 -2.95
N VAL A 103 8.78 -5.45 -4.05
CA VAL A 103 9.21 -5.10 -5.40
C VAL A 103 8.03 -4.45 -6.10
N LEU A 104 8.22 -3.20 -6.51
CA LEU A 104 7.22 -2.47 -7.29
C LEU A 104 7.61 -2.56 -8.76
N ARG A 105 6.63 -2.77 -9.64
CA ARG A 105 6.85 -2.90 -11.08
C ARG A 105 5.96 -1.93 -11.83
N VAL A 106 6.47 -1.36 -12.91
CA VAL A 106 5.69 -0.57 -13.86
C VAL A 106 6.13 -0.86 -15.29
N GLU A 107 5.18 -1.17 -16.16
CA GLU A 107 5.39 -1.49 -17.59
C GLU A 107 5.18 -0.25 -18.47
N ASP A 108 5.81 -0.21 -19.65
CA ASP A 108 5.80 0.97 -20.54
C ASP A 108 4.42 1.47 -20.97
N GLN A 109 3.41 0.62 -20.98
CA GLN A 109 2.03 0.99 -21.27
C GLN A 109 1.24 1.54 -20.07
N GLN A 110 1.78 1.45 -18.85
CA GLN A 110 1.08 1.89 -17.64
C GLN A 110 1.24 3.40 -17.42
N PRO A 111 0.23 4.07 -16.83
CA PRO A 111 0.23 5.53 -16.69
C PRO A 111 1.46 6.08 -15.95
N GLY A 112 1.89 5.38 -14.90
CA GLY A 112 3.00 5.82 -14.07
C GLY A 112 4.41 5.59 -14.64
N TYR A 113 4.57 4.83 -15.73
CA TYR A 113 5.88 4.49 -16.28
C TYR A 113 6.75 5.73 -16.56
N ARG A 114 6.14 6.73 -17.19
CA ARG A 114 6.84 7.98 -17.53
C ARG A 114 7.26 8.75 -16.29
N THR A 115 6.49 8.68 -15.20
CA THR A 115 6.85 9.35 -13.94
C THR A 115 8.07 8.69 -13.30
N VAL A 116 8.19 7.36 -13.38
CA VAL A 116 9.39 6.64 -12.93
C VAL A 116 10.60 7.01 -13.79
N GLN A 117 10.46 6.93 -15.12
CA GLN A 117 11.54 7.23 -16.07
C GLN A 117 12.10 8.65 -15.90
N LEU A 118 11.25 9.63 -15.62
CA LEU A 118 11.70 11.02 -15.46
C LEU A 118 12.33 11.30 -14.09
N ASN A 119 12.22 10.38 -13.12
CA ASN A 119 12.58 10.62 -11.73
C ASN A 119 13.46 9.51 -11.12
N GLU A 120 14.20 8.77 -11.93
CA GLU A 120 15.06 7.66 -11.49
C GLU A 120 16.02 8.08 -10.36
N ASP A 121 16.76 9.17 -10.56
CA ASP A 121 17.72 9.69 -9.58
C ASP A 121 17.06 10.06 -8.25
N ARG A 122 15.84 10.60 -8.34
CA ARG A 122 15.08 11.02 -7.16
C ARG A 122 14.55 9.81 -6.39
N LEU A 123 14.04 8.82 -7.11
CA LEU A 123 13.56 7.56 -6.53
C LEU A 123 14.62 6.88 -5.68
N LEU A 124 15.88 6.87 -6.14
CA LEU A 124 17.00 6.25 -5.44
C LEU A 124 17.52 7.07 -4.24
N ARG A 125 17.24 8.37 -4.20
CA ARG A 125 17.79 9.27 -3.17
C ARG A 125 16.80 9.56 -2.05
N ASP A 126 15.55 9.80 -2.40
CA ASP A 126 14.55 10.35 -1.49
C ASP A 126 13.66 9.24 -0.89
N PRO A 127 13.10 9.43 0.32
CA PRO A 127 12.10 8.53 0.88
C PRO A 127 10.69 8.85 0.35
N PHE A 128 9.86 7.80 0.19
CA PHE A 128 8.48 7.90 -0.30
C PHE A 128 7.51 7.18 0.64
N ILE A 129 6.26 7.62 0.65
CA ILE A 129 5.13 6.84 1.17
C ILE A 129 4.59 6.03 -0.01
N ALA A 130 4.66 4.71 0.12
CA ALA A 130 4.04 3.78 -0.82
C ALA A 130 2.63 3.45 -0.37
N PHE A 131 1.68 3.62 -1.29
CA PHE A 131 0.33 3.08 -1.20
C PHE A 131 0.25 1.89 -2.13
N VAL A 132 0.02 0.68 -1.60
CA VAL A 132 -0.01 -0.55 -2.39
C VAL A 132 -1.35 -1.24 -2.25
N LYS A 133 -1.87 -1.68 -3.39
CA LYS A 133 -3.10 -2.46 -3.54
C LYS A 133 -2.77 -3.75 -4.27
N TRP A 134 -3.25 -4.87 -3.73
CA TRP A 134 -3.00 -6.19 -4.32
C TRP A 134 -4.19 -6.60 -5.19
N GLU A 135 -3.92 -6.95 -6.44
CA GLU A 135 -4.88 -7.61 -7.33
C GLU A 135 -4.59 -9.12 -7.34
N PRO A 136 -5.54 -9.97 -6.88
CA PRO A 136 -5.37 -11.41 -6.98
C PRO A 136 -5.26 -11.82 -8.44
N ARG A 137 -4.29 -12.67 -8.78
CA ARG A 137 -4.23 -13.28 -10.10
C ARG A 137 -5.25 -14.43 -10.16
N THR A 138 -6.40 -14.18 -10.77
CA THR A 138 -7.48 -15.17 -10.89
C THR A 138 -6.98 -16.48 -11.48
N GLY A 139 -7.23 -17.58 -10.77
CA GLY A 139 -6.87 -18.94 -11.24
C GLY A 139 -5.38 -19.30 -11.15
N SER A 140 -4.55 -18.51 -10.48
CA SER A 140 -3.12 -18.79 -10.30
C SER A 140 -2.75 -18.87 -8.82
N LEU A 141 -1.79 -19.75 -8.50
CA LEU A 141 -1.11 -19.78 -7.19
C LEU A 141 0.07 -18.79 -7.13
N GLU A 142 0.31 -18.04 -8.21
CA GLU A 142 1.34 -17.01 -8.26
C GLU A 142 1.02 -15.85 -7.31
N ALA A 143 2.06 -15.09 -6.97
CA ALA A 143 1.92 -13.90 -6.15
C ALA A 143 0.93 -12.90 -6.78
N PRO A 144 0.13 -12.19 -5.95
CA PRO A 144 -0.76 -11.14 -6.45
C PRO A 144 0.04 -10.04 -7.15
N VAL A 145 -0.62 -9.34 -8.07
CA VAL A 145 -0.03 -8.18 -8.74
C VAL A 145 -0.13 -6.97 -7.81
N SER A 146 0.98 -6.28 -7.58
CA SER A 146 0.97 -4.97 -6.92
C SER A 146 0.56 -3.89 -7.90
N HIS A 147 -0.45 -3.12 -7.55
CA HIS A 147 -0.67 -1.78 -8.08
C HIS A 147 -0.29 -0.78 -7.00
N TRP A 148 0.43 0.28 -7.35
CA TRP A 148 0.98 1.18 -6.35
C TRP A 148 0.91 2.65 -6.73
N HIS A 149 1.16 3.51 -5.75
CA HIS A 149 1.37 4.94 -5.96
C HIS A 149 2.38 5.43 -4.93
N LEU A 150 3.35 6.26 -5.33
CA LEU A 150 4.36 6.82 -4.44
C LEU A 150 4.13 8.32 -4.27
N SER A 151 4.06 8.76 -3.02
CA SER A 151 4.08 10.19 -2.68
C SER A 151 5.32 10.53 -1.85
N PRO A 152 5.88 11.75 -1.93
CA PRO A 152 7.02 12.12 -1.09
C PRO A 152 6.75 11.91 0.41
N ALA A 153 7.72 11.36 1.14
CA ALA A 153 7.56 11.06 2.57
C ALA A 153 7.77 12.28 3.48
N SER A 154 7.20 13.43 3.10
CA SER A 154 7.23 14.65 3.90
C SER A 154 6.52 14.44 5.25
N GLN A 155 6.90 15.22 6.26
CA GLN A 155 6.28 15.13 7.59
C GLN A 155 4.76 15.36 7.51
N ALA A 156 4.32 16.38 6.75
CA ALA A 156 2.91 16.69 6.57
C ALA A 156 2.13 15.53 5.94
N ALA A 157 2.70 14.86 4.92
CA ALA A 157 2.05 13.71 4.31
C ALA A 157 1.89 12.54 5.29
N ARG A 158 2.92 12.26 6.12
CA ARG A 158 2.87 11.21 7.14
C ARG A 158 1.81 11.51 8.20
N GLU A 159 1.78 12.73 8.71
CA GLU A 159 0.78 13.16 9.71
C GLU A 159 -0.64 13.03 9.16
N GLN A 160 -0.85 13.39 7.89
CA GLN A 160 -2.13 13.24 7.22
C GLN A 160 -2.55 11.77 7.08
N VAL A 161 -1.64 10.87 6.67
CA VAL A 161 -1.93 9.42 6.65
C VAL A 161 -2.34 8.95 8.05
N GLN A 162 -1.56 9.28 9.08
CA GLN A 162 -1.85 8.86 10.45
C GLN A 162 -3.20 9.38 10.94
N ARG A 163 -3.55 10.63 10.63
CA ARG A 163 -4.85 11.21 10.97
C ARG A 163 -5.99 10.41 10.33
N LEU A 164 -5.90 10.16 9.02
CA LEU A 164 -6.91 9.41 8.26
C LEU A 164 -7.04 7.94 8.69
N LEU A 165 -5.96 7.33 9.19
CA LEU A 165 -5.99 5.98 9.76
C LEU A 165 -6.68 5.92 11.13
N ARG A 166 -6.57 6.99 11.95
CA ARG A 166 -7.24 7.07 13.27
C ARG A 166 -8.72 7.41 13.15
N GLU A 167 -9.07 8.23 12.16
CA GLU A 167 -10.43 8.65 11.87
C GLU A 167 -10.81 8.18 10.46
N PRO A 168 -11.07 6.87 10.26
CA PRO A 168 -11.54 6.39 8.98
C PRO A 168 -12.83 7.12 8.65
N VAL A 169 -12.88 7.78 7.50
CA VAL A 169 -14.07 8.52 7.07
C VAL A 169 -15.27 7.57 7.09
N ARG A 170 -16.26 7.91 7.93
CA ARG A 170 -17.52 7.18 7.97
C ARG A 170 -18.16 7.34 6.61
N ASN A 171 -18.18 6.26 5.83
CA ASN A 171 -18.95 6.20 4.60
C ASN A 171 -20.42 6.51 4.94
N ALA A 172 -20.90 7.69 4.57
CA ALA A 172 -22.28 8.15 4.77
C ALA A 172 -23.29 7.45 3.83
N ARG A 173 -23.12 6.15 3.60
CA ARG A 173 -24.08 5.25 2.95
C ARG A 173 -24.31 4.03 3.83
N THR A 174 -24.87 4.28 5.01
CA THR A 174 -25.82 3.30 5.56
C THR A 174 -27.17 3.88 5.17
N GLU A 175 -27.71 3.37 4.06
CA GLU A 175 -29.10 3.60 3.69
C GLU A 175 -29.96 3.26 4.91
N ALA A 176 -30.69 4.25 5.41
CA ALA A 176 -31.77 3.98 6.34
C ALA A 176 -32.76 3.06 5.61
N PRO A 177 -33.20 1.94 6.21
CA PRO A 177 -34.29 1.19 5.62
C PRO A 177 -35.51 2.11 5.60
N THR A 178 -35.96 2.45 4.38
CA THR A 178 -37.24 3.09 4.15
C THR A 178 -38.32 2.12 4.66
N GLY A 179 -38.68 2.28 5.92
CA GLY A 179 -39.81 1.60 6.52
C GLY A 179 -41.08 2.24 5.98
N GLU A 180 -41.64 1.66 4.92
CA GLU A 180 -43.05 1.84 4.58
C GLU A 180 -43.89 1.11 5.63
N ARG A 181 -44.70 1.86 6.39
CA ARG A 181 -45.98 1.43 6.97
C ARG A 181 -46.94 2.60 7.01
#